data_AF-A0A6L7A0B5-F1
#
_entry.id   AF-A0A6L7A0B5-F1
#
_cell.length_a   1.000
_cell.length_b   1.000
_cell.length_c   1.000
_cell.angle_alpha   90.00
_cell.angle_beta   90.00
_cell.angle_gamma   90.00
#
_symmetry.space_group_name_H-M   'P 1'
#
loop_
_entity.id
_entity.type
_entity.pdbx_description
1 polymer ?
#
loop_
_entity_poly.entity_id
_entity_poly.type
_entity_poly.pdbx_seq_one_letter_code
_entity_poly.pdbx_strand_id
1 'polypeptide(L)'
;MSILTRWLLIPPVNARLIGRYRDYRRHGASAFSATLGCFWMILAWIFIPLEHPRWQRIRAEHKNLYPHINASRPRPLDPVRYLIQTCWLLIGTSRKETPKPRRRAFSGLQNIRGRYHQWMNELPERVSHKTQHLDEKKELGHLSAGARRLILGIIVTFSLILALICVTQPFNPLAQFIFLMLLWGVALIVRRMPGRFSALMLIVLSLTVSCRYIWWRYTSTLNWDDPVSLVCGLILLFAETYAWIVLVLGYFQVVWPLNRQPVPLPKDMSLWPSVDIFVPTYNEDLNVVKNTIYASLGIDWPKDKLNIWILDDGGREEFRQFAQNVGVKYIARTTHEHAKAGNINNALKYAKGEFVSIFDCDHVPTRSFLQMTMGWFLKEKQLAMMQTPHHFFSPDPFERNLGRFRKTPNEGTLFYGLVQDGNDMWDATFFCGSCA
;
A
#
# COMPACT_ATOMS: atom_id res chain seq x y z
N MET A 1 33.49 10.68 44.39
CA MET A 1 32.24 10.61 45.18
C MET A 1 32.49 11.27 46.52
N SER A 2 31.64 12.22 46.89
CA SER A 2 31.82 13.18 47.98
C SER A 2 31.53 12.59 49.37
N ILE A 3 32.07 13.24 50.40
CA ILE A 3 31.81 13.05 51.85
C ILE A 3 30.31 12.85 52.17
N LEU A 4 29.41 13.43 51.36
CA LEU A 4 27.95 13.28 51.45
C LEU A 4 27.46 11.83 51.40
N THR A 5 28.11 10.95 50.61
CA THR A 5 27.68 9.54 50.49
C THR A 5 28.00 8.69 51.71
N ARG A 6 28.95 9.10 52.56
CA ARG A 6 29.26 8.42 53.83
C ARG A 6 28.22 8.69 54.92
N TRP A 7 27.53 9.83 54.86
CA TRP A 7 26.54 10.22 55.85
C TRP A 7 25.13 9.68 55.55
N LEU A 8 24.80 9.50 54.26
CA LEU A 8 23.43 9.14 53.83
C LEU A 8 23.15 7.63 53.69
N LEU A 9 24.18 6.79 53.61
CA LEU A 9 24.03 5.37 53.26
C LEU A 9 24.68 4.46 54.31
N ILE A 10 23.96 3.39 54.69
CA ILE A 10 24.43 2.37 55.64
C ILE A 10 25.78 1.81 55.14
N PRO A 11 26.79 1.59 56.01
CA PRO A 11 28.16 1.21 55.61
C PRO A 11 28.32 0.12 54.53
N PRO A 12 27.57 -1.01 54.53
CA PRO A 12 27.71 -2.04 53.50
C PRO A 12 27.20 -1.58 52.12
N VAL A 13 26.21 -0.69 52.08
CA VAL A 13 25.66 -0.12 50.82
C VAL A 13 26.67 0.86 50.22
N ASN A 14 27.28 1.69 51.06
CA ASN A 14 28.31 2.63 50.63
C ASN A 14 29.55 1.89 50.07
N ALA A 15 30.00 0.84 50.74
CA ALA A 15 31.12 0.00 50.26
C ALA A 15 30.82 -0.64 48.88
N ARG A 16 29.60 -1.15 48.69
CA ARG A 16 29.14 -1.73 47.40
C ARG A 16 29.09 -0.69 46.28
N LEU A 17 28.61 0.52 46.56
CA LEU A 17 28.56 1.61 45.56
C LEU A 17 29.94 2.11 45.16
N ILE A 18 30.85 2.24 46.12
CA ILE A 18 32.26 2.58 45.86
C ILE A 18 32.93 1.50 45.00
N GLY A 19 32.68 0.22 45.31
CA GLY A 19 33.15 -0.91 44.51
C GLY A 19 32.63 -0.84 43.07
N ARG A 20 31.34 -0.58 42.89
CA ARG A 20 30.72 -0.43 41.56
C ARG A 20 31.27 0.77 40.77
N TYR A 21 31.44 1.91 41.44
CA TYR A 21 32.03 3.10 40.81
C TYR A 21 33.45 2.82 40.32
N ARG A 22 34.27 2.15 41.13
CA ARG A 22 35.62 1.74 40.74
C ARG A 22 35.59 0.75 39.57
N ASP A 23 34.65 -0.18 39.56
CA ASP A 23 34.45 -1.13 38.46
C ASP A 23 34.13 -0.43 37.13
N TYR A 24 33.21 0.56 37.14
CA TYR A 24 32.91 1.37 35.96
C TYR A 24 34.11 2.16 35.46
N ARG A 25 34.91 2.73 36.38
CA ARG A 25 36.14 3.46 36.04
C ARG A 25 37.20 2.53 35.43
N ARG A 26 37.35 1.30 35.94
CA ARG A 26 38.26 0.28 35.38
C ARG A 26 37.86 -0.14 33.96
N HIS A 27 36.57 -0.19 33.67
CA HIS A 27 36.04 -0.49 32.33
C HIS A 27 35.95 0.74 31.40
N GLY A 28 36.63 1.84 31.73
CA GLY A 28 36.79 3.00 30.84
C GLY A 28 35.59 3.96 30.79
N ALA A 29 34.75 4.00 31.82
CA ALA A 29 33.69 5.02 31.94
C ALA A 29 34.26 6.37 32.42
N SER A 30 33.78 7.49 31.88
CA SER A 30 34.14 8.83 32.37
C SER A 30 33.64 9.02 33.81
N ALA A 31 34.26 9.93 34.58
CA ALA A 31 33.89 10.15 35.98
C ALA A 31 32.40 10.55 36.09
N PHE A 32 31.95 11.43 35.20
CA PHE A 32 30.55 11.84 35.06
C PHE A 32 29.62 10.66 34.75
N SER A 33 29.98 9.80 33.79
CA SER A 33 29.13 8.65 33.43
C SER A 33 29.10 7.59 34.53
N ALA A 34 30.22 7.40 35.25
CA ALA A 34 30.29 6.49 36.38
C ALA A 34 29.46 6.98 37.58
N THR A 35 29.49 8.29 37.88
CA THR A 35 28.64 8.88 38.93
C THR A 35 27.17 8.79 38.58
N LEU A 36 26.81 9.10 37.33
CA LEU A 36 25.44 9.04 36.85
C LEU A 36 24.92 7.59 36.82
N GLY A 37 25.77 6.63 36.40
CA GLY A 37 25.44 5.20 36.44
C GLY A 37 25.22 4.67 37.86
N CYS A 38 25.99 5.13 38.84
CA CYS A 38 25.73 4.83 40.26
C CYS A 38 24.42 5.44 40.75
N PHE A 39 24.12 6.68 40.37
CA PHE A 39 22.86 7.36 40.71
C PHE A 39 21.64 6.61 40.16
N TRP A 40 21.66 6.23 38.88
CA TRP A 40 20.58 5.44 38.29
C TRP A 40 20.43 4.06 38.92
N MET A 41 21.52 3.43 39.34
CA MET A 41 21.45 2.14 40.04
C MET A 41 20.76 2.28 41.42
N ILE A 42 21.04 3.37 42.14
CA ILE A 42 20.37 3.67 43.42
C ILE A 42 18.87 3.88 43.17
N LEU A 43 18.50 4.69 42.18
CA LEU A 43 17.09 4.89 41.82
C LEU A 43 16.42 3.56 41.42
N ALA A 44 17.08 2.72 40.64
CA ALA A 44 16.56 1.41 40.27
C ALA A 44 16.34 0.52 41.51
N TRP A 45 17.25 0.55 42.49
CA TRP A 45 17.08 -0.20 43.74
C TRP A 45 15.92 0.31 44.61
N ILE A 46 15.62 1.62 44.56
CA ILE A 46 14.52 2.23 45.32
C ILE A 46 13.16 1.85 44.71
N PHE A 47 13.04 1.93 43.38
CA PHE A 47 11.75 1.79 42.70
C PHE A 47 11.49 0.39 42.13
N ILE A 48 12.52 -0.45 42.02
CA ILE A 48 12.42 -1.78 41.42
C ILE A 48 12.97 -2.81 42.42
N PRO A 49 12.19 -3.85 42.80
CA PRO A 49 12.67 -4.90 43.69
C PRO A 49 13.62 -5.83 42.93
N LEU A 50 14.85 -5.36 42.68
CA LEU A 50 15.87 -6.06 41.89
C LEU A 50 16.31 -7.41 42.50
N GLU A 51 15.98 -7.63 43.77
CA GLU A 51 16.20 -8.88 44.49
C GLU A 51 15.17 -9.96 44.14
N HIS A 52 14.01 -9.58 43.59
CA HIS A 52 12.97 -10.54 43.23
C HIS A 52 13.44 -11.47 42.08
N PRO A 53 13.13 -12.78 42.12
CA PRO A 53 13.64 -13.77 41.15
C PRO A 53 13.41 -13.41 39.67
N ARG A 54 12.32 -12.69 39.38
CA ARG A 54 12.00 -12.20 38.02
C ARG A 54 13.01 -11.16 37.51
N TRP A 55 13.42 -10.22 38.35
CA TRP A 55 14.41 -9.20 37.99
C TRP A 55 15.82 -9.77 37.93
N GLN A 56 16.14 -10.73 38.79
CA GLN A 56 17.40 -11.48 38.71
C GLN A 56 17.54 -12.23 37.39
N ARG A 57 16.46 -12.87 36.90
CA ARG A 57 16.45 -13.54 35.58
C ARG A 57 16.70 -12.55 34.44
N ILE A 58 16.01 -11.39 34.45
CA ILE A 58 16.20 -10.34 33.43
C ILE A 58 17.64 -9.81 33.45
N ARG A 59 18.23 -9.64 34.64
CA ARG A 59 19.61 -9.20 34.80
C ARG A 59 20.63 -10.24 34.32
N ALA A 60 20.36 -11.53 34.51
CA ALA A 60 21.20 -12.60 33.99
C ALA A 60 21.19 -12.65 32.45
N GLU A 61 20.03 -12.38 31.84
CA GLU A 61 19.85 -12.32 30.38
C GLU A 61 20.14 -10.93 29.78
N HIS A 62 20.67 -10.00 30.56
CA HIS A 62 20.86 -8.59 30.16
C HIS A 62 21.62 -8.44 28.84
N LYS A 63 22.72 -9.20 28.66
CA LYS A 63 23.51 -9.19 27.41
C LYS A 63 22.70 -9.62 26.18
N ASN A 64 21.70 -10.48 26.36
CA ASN A 64 20.86 -10.98 25.26
C ASN A 64 19.72 -10.00 24.93
N LEU A 65 19.12 -9.39 25.96
CA LEU A 65 17.99 -8.46 25.80
C LEU A 65 18.43 -7.05 25.37
N TYR A 66 19.61 -6.62 25.84
CA TYR A 66 20.17 -5.28 25.60
C TYR A 66 21.61 -5.36 25.04
N PRO A 67 21.84 -6.01 23.89
CA PRO A 67 23.19 -6.30 23.37
C PRO A 67 24.02 -5.04 23.07
N HIS A 68 23.36 -3.91 22.80
CA HIS A 68 24.00 -2.63 22.49
C HIS A 68 24.31 -1.77 23.73
N ILE A 69 23.91 -2.21 24.94
CA ILE A 69 24.15 -1.47 26.18
C ILE A 69 25.13 -2.25 27.05
N ASN A 70 26.27 -1.65 27.36
CA ASN A 70 27.28 -2.30 28.20
C ASN A 70 27.09 -1.92 29.67
N ALA A 71 26.60 -2.85 30.48
CA ALA A 71 26.32 -2.62 31.91
C ALA A 71 27.58 -2.32 32.76
N SER A 72 28.79 -2.68 32.31
CA SER A 72 30.04 -2.35 33.01
C SER A 72 30.64 -1.01 32.59
N ARG A 73 30.13 -0.40 31.50
CA ARG A 73 30.60 0.91 31.01
C ARG A 73 29.40 1.83 30.70
N PRO A 74 28.73 2.37 31.73
CA PRO A 74 27.56 3.21 31.53
C PRO A 74 27.91 4.48 30.75
N ARG A 75 27.00 4.90 29.87
CA ARG A 75 27.02 6.18 29.15
C ARG A 75 25.84 7.05 29.60
N PRO A 76 25.92 8.39 29.46
CA PRO A 76 24.90 9.28 29.99
C PRO A 76 23.47 9.04 29.45
N LEU A 77 23.35 8.59 28.21
CA LEU A 77 22.08 8.33 27.53
C LEU A 77 21.62 6.87 27.59
N ASP A 78 22.29 6.01 28.36
CA ASP A 78 21.90 4.60 28.48
C ASP A 78 20.48 4.40 29.05
N PRO A 79 19.96 5.19 30.02
CA PRO A 79 18.57 5.06 30.47
C PRO A 79 17.54 5.22 29.34
N VAL A 80 17.78 6.16 28.42
CA VAL A 80 16.92 6.38 27.25
C VAL A 80 17.00 5.19 26.30
N ARG A 81 18.20 4.63 26.10
CA ARG A 81 18.41 3.43 25.28
C ARG A 81 17.71 2.20 25.88
N TYR A 82 17.76 2.03 27.20
CA TYR A 82 17.00 0.99 27.90
C TYR A 82 15.50 1.14 27.68
N LEU A 83 14.98 2.38 27.74
CA LEU A 83 13.56 2.65 27.55
C LEU A 83 13.12 2.32 26.11
N ILE A 84 13.85 2.83 25.10
CA ILE A 84 13.57 2.58 23.68
C ILE A 84 13.62 1.08 23.38
N GLN A 85 14.67 0.37 23.81
CA GLN A 85 14.79 -1.06 23.58
C GLN A 85 13.71 -1.85 24.32
N THR A 86 13.32 -1.45 25.53
CA THR A 86 12.24 -2.12 26.27
C THR A 86 10.89 -1.90 25.58
N CYS A 87 10.59 -0.69 25.10
CA CYS A 87 9.42 -0.43 24.26
C CYS A 87 9.45 -1.27 22.98
N TRP A 88 10.61 -1.39 22.32
CA TRP A 88 10.77 -2.25 21.15
C TRP A 88 10.59 -3.74 21.48
N LEU A 89 11.11 -4.23 22.61
CA LEU A 89 10.89 -5.62 23.05
C LEU A 89 9.42 -5.89 23.36
N LEU A 90 8.71 -4.93 23.94
CA LEU A 90 7.27 -5.01 24.27
C LEU A 90 6.37 -4.95 23.01
N ILE A 91 6.76 -4.19 21.99
CA ILE A 91 5.97 -3.97 20.76
C ILE A 91 6.36 -4.95 19.65
N GLY A 92 7.65 -5.27 19.52
CA GLY A 92 8.28 -5.77 18.31
C GLY A 92 8.95 -7.15 18.39
N THR A 93 8.98 -7.82 19.54
CA THR A 93 9.47 -9.21 19.55
C THR A 93 8.36 -10.18 19.15
N SER A 94 8.38 -10.56 17.87
CA SER A 94 7.97 -11.89 17.45
C SER A 94 8.70 -12.89 18.35
N ARG A 95 7.92 -13.58 19.17
CA ARG A 95 8.35 -14.59 20.12
C ARG A 95 9.17 -15.63 19.35
N LYS A 96 10.51 -15.63 19.50
CA LYS A 96 11.29 -16.82 19.18
C LYS A 96 10.62 -17.98 19.93
N GLU A 97 10.16 -18.98 19.19
CA GLU A 97 9.49 -20.15 19.74
C GLU A 97 10.43 -20.82 20.75
N THR A 98 10.17 -20.53 22.02
CA THR A 98 10.67 -21.32 23.14
C THR A 98 9.66 -22.44 23.37
N PRO A 99 10.11 -23.67 23.66
CA PRO A 99 9.20 -24.79 23.86
C PRO A 99 8.23 -24.43 24.99
N LYS A 100 6.93 -24.50 24.69
CA LYS A 100 5.83 -24.04 25.56
C LYS A 100 5.96 -24.67 26.96
N PRO A 101 6.13 -23.90 28.04
CA PRO A 101 5.83 -24.43 29.36
C PRO A 101 4.31 -24.52 29.48
N ARG A 102 3.80 -25.72 29.79
CA ARG A 102 2.40 -25.99 30.14
C ARG A 102 1.89 -24.92 31.13
N ARG A 103 1.07 -23.98 30.66
CA ARG A 103 0.31 -23.07 31.53
C ARG A 103 -1.19 -23.27 31.27
N ARG A 104 -1.80 -24.08 32.13
CA ARG A 104 -3.25 -24.34 32.24
C ARG A 104 -4.10 -23.10 32.59
N ALA A 105 -3.49 -21.94 32.88
CA ALA A 105 -4.19 -20.76 33.39
C ALA A 105 -4.90 -19.90 32.33
N PHE A 106 -4.66 -20.11 31.03
CA PHE A 106 -5.28 -19.32 29.95
C PHE A 106 -6.03 -20.19 28.90
N SER A 107 -6.33 -21.45 29.21
CA SER A 107 -7.07 -22.33 28.28
C SER A 107 -8.49 -21.80 28.02
N GLY A 108 -9.13 -21.16 28.99
CA GLY A 108 -10.43 -20.52 28.81
C GLY A 108 -10.40 -19.37 27.80
N LEU A 109 -9.43 -18.48 27.91
CA LEU A 109 -9.23 -17.35 27.00
C LEU A 109 -8.75 -17.78 25.60
N GLN A 110 -7.94 -18.84 25.53
CA GLN A 110 -7.55 -19.45 24.25
C GLN A 110 -8.72 -20.16 23.58
N ASN A 111 -9.60 -20.81 24.35
CA ASN A 111 -10.81 -21.43 23.83
C ASN A 111 -11.83 -20.38 23.39
N ILE A 112 -12.00 -19.27 24.11
CA ILE A 112 -12.85 -18.15 23.69
C ILE A 112 -12.28 -17.50 22.43
N ARG A 113 -10.98 -17.25 22.39
CA ARG A 113 -10.31 -16.72 21.19
C ARG A 113 -10.39 -17.68 20.02
N GLY A 114 -10.26 -18.99 20.25
CA GLY A 114 -10.43 -20.04 19.25
C GLY A 114 -11.85 -20.09 18.70
N ARG A 115 -12.86 -20.10 19.59
CA ARG A 115 -14.27 -20.01 19.20
C ARG A 115 -14.61 -18.72 18.47
N TYR A 116 -14.04 -17.59 18.89
CA TYR A 116 -14.21 -16.32 18.20
C TYR A 116 -13.61 -16.35 16.80
N HIS A 117 -12.38 -16.87 16.64
CA HIS A 117 -11.77 -17.02 15.32
C HIS A 117 -12.55 -18.00 14.44
N GLN A 118 -13.02 -19.12 15.00
CA GLN A 118 -13.82 -20.11 14.27
C GLN A 118 -15.18 -19.54 13.86
N TRP A 119 -15.91 -18.89 14.78
CA TRP A 119 -17.17 -18.20 14.50
C TRP A 119 -17.00 -17.08 13.46
N MET A 120 -15.90 -16.30 13.55
CA MET A 120 -15.57 -15.26 12.57
C MET A 120 -15.21 -15.84 11.20
N ASN A 121 -14.58 -17.01 11.14
CA ASN A 121 -14.24 -17.67 9.86
C ASN A 121 -15.47 -18.32 9.21
N GLU A 122 -16.40 -18.84 10.02
CA GLU A 122 -17.66 -19.43 9.54
C GLU A 122 -18.74 -18.37 9.21
N LEU A 123 -18.61 -17.14 9.71
CA LEU A 123 -19.56 -16.04 9.50
C LEU A 123 -19.73 -15.66 8.02
N PRO A 124 -18.65 -15.42 7.25
CA PRO A 124 -18.74 -15.12 5.83
C PRO A 124 -19.43 -16.24 5.04
N GLU A 125 -19.13 -17.51 5.34
CA GLU A 125 -19.79 -18.64 4.67
C GLU A 125 -21.28 -18.71 5.03
N ARG A 126 -21.65 -18.49 6.30
CA ARG A 126 -23.05 -18.47 6.74
C ARG A 126 -23.84 -17.30 6.14
N VAL A 127 -23.22 -16.14 5.97
CA VAL A 127 -23.83 -14.96 5.34
C VAL A 127 -23.89 -15.17 3.83
N SER A 128 -22.80 -15.57 3.20
CA SER A 128 -22.70 -15.84 1.76
C SER A 128 -23.69 -16.91 1.30
N HIS A 129 -23.82 -18.02 2.02
CA HIS A 129 -24.78 -19.09 1.69
C HIS A 129 -26.24 -18.65 1.89
N LYS A 130 -26.49 -17.65 2.76
CA LYS A 130 -27.81 -17.01 2.90
C LYS A 130 -28.06 -15.94 1.84
N THR A 131 -27.04 -15.23 1.34
CA THR A 131 -27.20 -14.17 0.35
C THR A 131 -27.04 -14.64 -1.10
N GLN A 132 -26.45 -15.81 -1.35
CA GLN A 132 -26.29 -16.37 -2.71
C GLN A 132 -27.63 -16.54 -3.44
N HIS A 133 -28.70 -16.91 -2.72
CA HIS A 133 -30.04 -17.04 -3.31
C HIS A 133 -30.72 -15.68 -3.61
N LEU A 134 -30.24 -14.58 -3.01
CA LEU A 134 -30.71 -13.22 -3.28
C LEU A 134 -30.01 -12.61 -4.51
N ASP A 135 -28.83 -13.10 -4.89
CA ASP A 135 -28.17 -12.70 -6.15
C ASP A 135 -28.85 -13.33 -7.38
N GLU A 136 -29.41 -14.55 -7.26
CA GLU A 136 -30.15 -15.21 -8.35
C GLU A 136 -31.59 -14.69 -8.49
N LYS A 137 -32.22 -14.26 -7.40
CA LYS A 137 -33.52 -13.58 -7.45
C LYS A 137 -33.31 -12.08 -7.35
N LYS A 138 -33.26 -11.40 -8.50
CA LYS A 138 -33.51 -9.94 -8.55
C LYS A 138 -34.86 -9.66 -7.88
N GLU A 139 -34.86 -9.42 -6.56
CA GLU A 139 -36.08 -9.25 -5.76
C GLU A 139 -36.92 -8.05 -6.19
N LEU A 140 -36.41 -7.20 -7.08
CA LEU A 140 -37.13 -6.07 -7.69
C LEU A 140 -37.42 -6.28 -9.20
N GLY A 141 -37.12 -7.47 -9.75
CA GLY A 141 -37.30 -7.77 -11.17
C GLY A 141 -38.77 -7.90 -11.61
N HIS A 142 -39.68 -8.13 -10.65
CA HIS A 142 -41.12 -8.21 -10.88
C HIS A 142 -41.83 -6.84 -10.84
N LEU A 143 -41.12 -5.77 -10.46
CA LEU A 143 -41.66 -4.42 -10.39
C LEU A 143 -41.38 -3.66 -11.68
N SER A 144 -42.29 -2.74 -12.04
CA SER A 144 -42.08 -1.85 -13.18
C SER A 144 -40.81 -1.02 -13.00
N ALA A 145 -40.14 -0.68 -14.11
CA ALA A 145 -38.91 0.13 -14.08
C ALA A 145 -39.10 1.48 -13.35
N GLY A 146 -40.30 2.06 -13.45
CA GLY A 146 -40.69 3.27 -12.70
C GLY A 146 -40.78 3.02 -11.20
N ALA A 147 -41.43 1.95 -10.76
CA ALA A 147 -41.54 1.61 -9.34
C ALA A 147 -40.17 1.30 -8.72
N ARG A 148 -39.28 0.60 -9.43
CA ARG A 148 -37.91 0.34 -8.97
C ARG A 148 -37.11 1.62 -8.78
N ARG A 149 -37.17 2.56 -9.73
CA ARG A 149 -36.50 3.88 -9.62
C ARG A 149 -37.05 4.68 -8.45
N LEU A 150 -38.37 4.65 -8.24
CA LEU A 150 -39.00 5.34 -7.12
C LEU A 150 -38.55 4.76 -5.77
N ILE A 151 -38.59 3.43 -5.59
CA ILE A 151 -38.17 2.77 -4.35
C ILE A 151 -36.70 3.05 -4.06
N LEU A 152 -35.82 2.90 -5.07
CA LEU A 152 -34.40 3.22 -4.91
C LEU A 152 -34.18 4.70 -4.60
N GLY A 153 -34.93 5.61 -5.25
CA GLY A 153 -34.91 7.03 -4.95
C GLY A 153 -35.25 7.31 -3.49
N ILE A 154 -36.34 6.74 -2.97
CA ILE A 154 -36.76 6.89 -1.58
C ILE A 154 -35.68 6.38 -0.61
N ILE A 155 -35.13 5.19 -0.87
CA ILE A 155 -34.07 4.60 -0.02
C ILE A 155 -32.82 5.49 0.00
N VAL A 156 -32.39 5.99 -1.17
CA VAL A 156 -31.22 6.87 -1.27
C VAL A 156 -31.48 8.19 -0.55
N THR A 157 -32.63 8.83 -0.78
CA THR A 157 -32.99 10.08 -0.11
C THR A 157 -33.04 9.91 1.41
N PHE A 158 -33.69 8.86 1.90
CA PHE A 158 -33.74 8.57 3.34
C PHE A 158 -32.34 8.31 3.92
N SER A 159 -31.51 7.55 3.21
CA SER A 159 -30.13 7.27 3.62
C SER A 159 -29.27 8.54 3.67
N LEU A 160 -29.44 9.45 2.71
CA LEU A 160 -28.75 10.74 2.68
C LEU A 160 -29.18 11.65 3.85
N ILE A 161 -30.48 11.68 4.18
CA ILE A 161 -30.98 12.42 5.34
C ILE A 161 -30.37 11.86 6.63
N LEU A 162 -30.35 10.54 6.79
CA LEU A 162 -29.75 9.90 7.96
C LEU A 162 -28.24 10.18 8.06
N ALA A 163 -27.53 10.11 6.93
CA ALA A 163 -26.12 10.43 6.85
C ALA A 163 -25.85 11.90 7.22
N LEU A 164 -26.67 12.82 6.72
CA LEU A 164 -26.58 14.25 7.04
C LEU A 164 -26.74 14.48 8.55
N ILE A 165 -27.77 13.90 9.17
CA ILE A 165 -27.99 13.99 10.61
C ILE A 165 -26.79 13.41 11.38
N CYS A 166 -26.28 12.26 10.95
CA CYS A 166 -25.11 11.62 11.58
C CYS A 166 -23.84 12.48 11.48
N VAL A 167 -23.67 13.23 10.39
CA VAL A 167 -22.51 14.10 10.16
C VAL A 167 -22.63 15.41 10.94
N THR A 168 -23.81 16.04 10.94
CA THR A 168 -23.97 17.40 11.44
C THR A 168 -24.27 17.50 12.94
N GLN A 169 -24.80 16.43 13.55
CA GLN A 169 -25.20 16.46 14.96
C GLN A 169 -24.02 16.74 15.90
N PRO A 170 -24.03 17.82 16.70
CA PRO A 170 -22.94 18.12 17.62
C PRO A 170 -22.95 17.11 18.77
N PHE A 171 -21.83 16.41 18.95
CA PHE A 171 -21.64 15.49 20.09
C PHE A 171 -20.74 16.13 21.13
N ASN A 172 -20.98 15.82 22.40
CA ASN A 172 -19.97 16.05 23.42
C ASN A 172 -18.77 15.11 23.18
N PRO A 173 -17.58 15.42 23.73
CA PRO A 173 -16.37 14.63 23.49
C PRO A 173 -16.52 13.14 23.86
N LEU A 174 -17.28 12.83 24.92
CA LEU A 174 -17.52 11.46 25.36
C LEU A 174 -18.37 10.67 24.36
N ALA A 175 -19.47 11.24 23.87
CA ALA A 175 -20.34 10.62 22.87
C ALA A 175 -19.59 10.46 21.53
N GLN A 176 -18.79 11.45 21.14
CA GLN A 176 -17.92 11.34 19.97
C GLN A 176 -16.92 10.19 20.12
N PHE A 177 -16.29 10.06 21.28
CA PHE A 177 -15.37 8.96 21.56
C PHE A 177 -16.07 7.59 21.49
N ILE A 178 -17.22 7.44 22.15
CA ILE A 178 -18.00 6.20 22.10
C ILE A 178 -18.41 5.85 20.66
N PHE A 179 -18.91 6.84 19.92
CA PHE A 179 -19.30 6.68 18.51
C PHE A 179 -18.13 6.19 17.64
N LEU A 180 -16.96 6.80 17.77
CA LEU A 180 -15.76 6.39 17.03
C LEU A 180 -15.29 4.98 17.44
N MET A 181 -15.33 4.63 18.73
CA MET A 181 -14.99 3.30 19.20
C MET A 181 -15.93 2.21 18.66
N LEU A 182 -17.23 2.52 18.57
CA LEU A 182 -18.22 1.63 17.96
C LEU A 182 -17.97 1.45 16.45
N LEU A 183 -17.81 2.55 15.70
CA LEU A 183 -17.51 2.48 14.27
C LEU A 183 -16.20 1.73 14.00
N TRP A 184 -15.18 1.95 14.83
CA TRP A 184 -13.92 1.22 14.73
C TRP A 184 -14.09 -0.28 15.00
N GLY A 185 -14.88 -0.65 16.01
CA GLY A 185 -15.24 -2.04 16.27
C GLY A 185 -15.95 -2.70 15.08
N VAL A 186 -16.93 -2.00 14.48
CA VAL A 186 -17.62 -2.47 13.26
C VAL A 186 -16.64 -2.60 12.10
N ALA A 187 -15.78 -1.60 11.86
CA ALA A 187 -14.79 -1.65 10.79
C ALA A 187 -13.81 -2.82 10.94
N LEU A 188 -13.39 -3.16 12.17
CA LEU A 188 -12.52 -4.32 12.42
C LEU A 188 -13.20 -5.66 12.11
N ILE A 189 -14.51 -5.75 12.34
CA ILE A 189 -15.31 -6.94 11.99
C ILE A 189 -15.47 -7.03 10.47
N VAL A 190 -15.94 -5.95 9.84
CA VAL A 190 -16.18 -5.86 8.39
C VAL A 190 -14.91 -6.11 7.60
N ARG A 191 -13.75 -5.59 8.05
CA ARG A 191 -12.44 -5.80 7.38
C ARG A 191 -12.06 -7.27 7.21
N ARG A 192 -12.58 -8.16 8.05
CA ARG A 192 -12.28 -9.61 7.95
C ARG A 192 -13.22 -10.35 6.99
N MET A 193 -14.29 -9.71 6.54
CA MET A 193 -15.21 -10.31 5.60
C MET A 193 -14.61 -10.24 4.19
N PRO A 194 -14.40 -11.37 3.49
CA PRO A 194 -13.99 -11.36 2.10
C PRO A 194 -15.12 -10.81 1.20
N GLY A 195 -14.74 -10.17 0.10
CA GLY A 195 -15.68 -9.72 -0.94
C GLY A 195 -15.74 -8.21 -1.12
N ARG A 196 -16.46 -7.77 -2.14
CA ARG A 196 -16.57 -6.35 -2.54
C ARG A 196 -17.47 -5.55 -1.60
N PHE A 197 -18.47 -6.20 -1.01
CA PHE A 197 -19.41 -5.55 -0.08
C PHE A 197 -18.73 -5.04 1.19
N SER A 198 -17.74 -5.78 1.72
CA SER A 198 -16.99 -5.32 2.90
C SER A 198 -16.15 -4.09 2.59
N ALA A 199 -15.55 -4.00 1.41
CA ALA A 199 -14.84 -2.80 0.95
C ALA A 199 -15.79 -1.58 0.86
N LEU A 200 -16.98 -1.75 0.25
CA LEU A 200 -17.99 -0.69 0.18
C LEU A 200 -18.44 -0.22 1.57
N MET A 201 -18.69 -1.14 2.50
CA MET A 201 -19.03 -0.79 3.87
C MET A 201 -17.91 0.00 4.55
N LEU A 202 -16.64 -0.41 4.37
CA LEU A 202 -15.50 0.31 4.92
C LEU A 202 -15.38 1.72 4.32
N ILE A 203 -15.65 1.88 3.02
CA ILE A 203 -15.70 3.19 2.36
C ILE A 203 -16.79 4.06 3.01
N VAL A 204 -18.01 3.54 3.20
CA VAL A 204 -19.12 4.28 3.83
C VAL A 204 -18.78 4.67 5.27
N LEU A 205 -18.20 3.76 6.05
CA LEU A 205 -17.76 4.05 7.43
C LEU A 205 -16.67 5.13 7.45
N SER A 206 -15.69 5.03 6.55
CA SER A 206 -14.62 6.03 6.40
C SER A 206 -15.20 7.39 6.02
N LEU A 207 -16.07 7.46 5.01
CA LEU A 207 -16.72 8.69 4.57
C LEU A 207 -17.55 9.32 5.68
N THR A 208 -18.27 8.52 6.46
CA THR A 208 -19.06 9.02 7.59
C THR A 208 -18.18 9.73 8.63
N VAL A 209 -17.06 9.11 9.01
CA VAL A 209 -16.10 9.70 9.97
C VAL A 209 -15.43 10.94 9.38
N SER A 210 -14.99 10.87 8.12
CA SER A 210 -14.30 11.97 7.44
C SER A 210 -15.22 13.18 7.21
N CYS A 211 -16.47 12.97 6.79
CA CYS A 211 -17.46 14.03 6.64
C CYS A 211 -17.80 14.69 7.98
N ARG A 212 -17.94 13.88 9.04
CA ARG A 212 -18.16 14.40 10.41
C ARG A 212 -16.97 15.21 10.92
N TYR A 213 -15.76 14.74 10.64
CA TYR A 213 -14.53 15.47 10.98
C TYR A 213 -14.46 16.82 10.27
N ILE A 214 -14.62 16.83 8.95
CA ILE A 214 -14.51 18.08 8.18
C ILE A 214 -15.62 19.05 8.56
N TRP A 215 -16.85 18.57 8.80
CA TRP A 215 -17.94 19.40 9.32
C TRP A 215 -17.56 20.08 10.64
N TRP A 216 -17.05 19.31 11.63
CA TRP A 216 -16.57 19.86 12.89
C TRP A 216 -15.43 20.88 12.70
N ARG A 217 -14.50 20.62 11.77
CA ARG A 217 -13.42 21.56 11.44
C ARG A 217 -13.96 22.90 10.96
N TYR A 218 -14.95 22.89 10.05
CA TYR A 218 -15.62 24.09 9.56
C TYR A 218 -16.40 24.84 10.64
N THR A 219 -17.14 24.13 11.50
CA THR A 219 -18.08 24.78 12.42
C THR A 219 -17.50 25.20 13.75
N SER A 220 -16.45 24.53 14.24
CA SER A 220 -16.10 24.58 15.66
C SER A 220 -14.62 24.80 15.97
N THR A 221 -13.75 24.86 14.96
CA THR A 221 -12.29 24.92 15.21
C THR A 221 -11.59 26.17 14.72
N LEU A 222 -12.28 27.01 13.93
CA LEU A 222 -11.74 28.28 13.48
C LEU A 222 -11.83 29.31 14.60
N ASN A 223 -10.71 29.99 14.86
CA ASN A 223 -10.65 31.12 15.76
C ASN A 223 -10.88 32.41 14.97
N TRP A 224 -12.00 33.08 15.20
CA TRP A 224 -12.38 34.30 14.49
C TRP A 224 -11.80 35.57 15.11
N ASP A 225 -11.29 35.48 16.34
CA ASP A 225 -10.88 36.65 17.12
C ASP A 225 -9.43 37.07 16.85
N ASP A 226 -8.57 36.16 16.36
CA ASP A 226 -7.17 36.43 16.03
C ASP A 226 -6.89 36.26 14.52
N PRO A 227 -6.56 37.35 13.78
CA PRO A 227 -6.35 37.30 12.34
C PRO A 227 -5.25 36.33 11.89
N VAL A 228 -4.16 36.20 12.66
CA VAL A 228 -3.04 35.31 12.29
C VAL A 228 -3.48 33.85 12.44
N SER A 229 -4.07 33.49 13.57
CA SER A 229 -4.63 32.15 13.80
C SER A 229 -5.72 31.83 12.77
N LEU A 230 -6.56 32.79 12.40
CA LEU A 230 -7.59 32.61 11.39
C LEU A 230 -6.98 32.28 10.02
N VAL A 231 -5.99 33.06 9.56
CA VAL A 231 -5.33 32.82 8.26
C VAL A 231 -4.64 31.46 8.24
N CYS A 232 -3.86 31.12 9.26
CA CYS A 232 -3.23 29.80 9.36
C CYS A 232 -4.27 28.67 9.42
N GLY A 233 -5.36 28.88 10.17
CA GLY A 233 -6.48 27.94 10.27
C GLY A 233 -7.20 27.71 8.95
N LEU A 234 -7.43 28.77 8.16
CA LEU A 234 -8.05 28.69 6.84
C LEU A 234 -7.16 27.98 5.81
N ILE A 235 -5.85 28.24 5.83
CA ILE A 235 -4.89 27.53 4.96
C ILE A 235 -4.90 26.02 5.27
N LEU A 236 -4.86 25.66 6.55
CA LEU A 236 -4.94 24.27 6.97
C LEU A 236 -6.29 23.64 6.58
N LEU A 237 -7.40 24.35 6.80
CA LEU A 237 -8.73 23.89 6.43
C LEU A 237 -8.85 23.66 4.91
N PHE A 238 -8.27 24.53 4.09
CA PHE A 238 -8.25 24.34 2.64
C PHE A 238 -7.46 23.09 2.23
N ALA A 239 -6.27 22.88 2.82
CA ALA A 239 -5.48 21.68 2.58
C ALA A 239 -6.22 20.39 3.01
N GLU A 240 -6.87 20.41 4.18
CA GLU A 240 -7.69 19.28 4.67
C GLU A 240 -8.91 19.03 3.80
N THR A 241 -9.56 20.08 3.30
CA THR A 241 -10.70 19.98 2.38
C THR A 241 -10.27 19.39 1.04
N TYR A 242 -9.12 19.81 0.51
CA TYR A 242 -8.53 19.21 -0.68
C TYR A 242 -8.26 17.71 -0.46
N ALA A 243 -7.64 17.34 0.66
CA ALA A 243 -7.40 15.93 0.99
C ALA A 243 -8.70 15.13 1.12
N TRP A 244 -9.75 15.71 1.71
CA TRP A 244 -11.07 15.10 1.78
C TRP A 244 -11.71 14.91 0.40
N ILE A 245 -11.62 15.89 -0.49
CA ILE A 245 -12.11 15.76 -1.88
C ILE A 245 -11.36 14.64 -2.60
N VAL A 246 -10.02 14.60 -2.51
CA VAL A 246 -9.20 13.53 -3.11
C VAL A 246 -9.57 12.16 -2.54
N LEU A 247 -9.86 12.05 -1.24
CA LEU A 247 -10.33 10.82 -0.62
C LEU A 247 -11.68 10.36 -1.20
N VAL A 248 -12.66 11.27 -1.33
CA VAL A 248 -13.98 10.97 -1.91
C VAL A 248 -13.84 10.53 -3.37
N LEU A 249 -13.06 11.27 -4.16
CA LEU A 249 -12.81 10.92 -5.57
C LEU A 249 -12.08 9.58 -5.70
N GLY A 250 -11.08 9.33 -4.84
CA GLY A 250 -10.37 8.05 -4.81
C GLY A 250 -11.30 6.88 -4.48
N TYR A 251 -12.18 7.03 -3.49
CA TYR A 251 -13.17 6.00 -3.19
C TYR A 251 -14.19 5.78 -4.30
N PHE A 252 -14.62 6.85 -4.98
CA PHE A 252 -15.49 6.73 -6.14
C PHE A 252 -14.79 6.01 -7.30
N GLN A 253 -13.53 6.34 -7.54
CA GLN A 253 -12.68 5.70 -8.55
C GLN A 253 -12.53 4.19 -8.30
N VAL A 254 -12.30 3.77 -7.05
CA VAL A 254 -12.08 2.34 -6.72
C VAL A 254 -13.31 1.66 -6.12
N VAL A 255 -14.51 2.20 -6.34
CA VAL A 255 -15.74 1.69 -5.71
C VAL A 255 -16.03 0.25 -6.12
N TRP A 256 -15.70 -0.12 -7.37
CA TRP A 256 -15.95 -1.45 -7.90
C TRP A 256 -14.93 -1.89 -8.96
N PRO A 257 -13.70 -2.28 -8.56
CA PRO A 257 -12.66 -2.70 -9.50
C PRO A 257 -13.07 -3.96 -10.27
N LEU A 258 -13.02 -3.93 -11.61
CA LEU A 258 -13.63 -4.97 -12.44
C LEU A 258 -12.83 -6.29 -12.47
N ASN A 259 -11.50 -6.23 -12.36
CA ASN A 259 -10.60 -7.40 -12.43
C ASN A 259 -10.89 -8.30 -13.65
N ARG A 260 -10.94 -7.71 -14.86
CA ARG A 260 -11.30 -8.41 -16.09
C ARG A 260 -10.34 -9.57 -16.35
N GLN A 261 -10.91 -10.73 -16.66
CA GLN A 261 -10.14 -11.88 -17.10
C GLN A 261 -9.91 -11.84 -18.62
N PRO A 262 -8.83 -12.43 -19.12
CA PRO A 262 -8.60 -12.59 -20.56
C PRO A 262 -9.77 -13.31 -21.24
N VAL A 263 -10.14 -12.86 -22.43
CA VAL A 263 -11.14 -13.52 -23.26
C VAL A 263 -10.44 -14.51 -24.20
N PRO A 264 -10.87 -15.78 -24.26
CA PRO A 264 -10.25 -16.76 -25.15
C PRO A 264 -10.45 -16.38 -26.62
N LEU A 265 -9.39 -16.53 -27.41
CA LEU A 265 -9.45 -16.35 -28.86
C LEU A 265 -10.16 -17.52 -29.56
N PRO A 266 -10.75 -17.30 -30.74
CA PRO A 266 -11.24 -18.37 -31.59
C PRO A 266 -10.14 -19.39 -31.89
N LYS A 267 -10.51 -20.69 -31.93
CA LYS A 267 -9.57 -21.77 -32.26
C LYS A 267 -9.01 -21.64 -33.68
N ASP A 268 -9.81 -21.08 -34.59
CA ASP A 268 -9.38 -20.80 -35.96
C ASP A 268 -8.55 -19.50 -36.01
N MET A 269 -7.27 -19.64 -36.30
CA MET A 269 -6.31 -18.53 -36.43
C MET A 269 -6.58 -17.66 -37.67
N SER A 270 -7.36 -18.13 -38.64
CA SER A 270 -7.75 -17.34 -39.81
C SER A 270 -8.59 -16.12 -39.42
N LEU A 271 -9.30 -16.19 -38.29
CA LEU A 271 -10.13 -15.11 -37.74
C LEU A 271 -9.36 -14.12 -36.88
N TRP A 272 -8.08 -14.39 -36.58
CA TRP A 272 -7.28 -13.49 -35.77
C TRP A 272 -6.94 -12.22 -36.56
N PRO A 273 -6.95 -11.04 -35.95
CA PRO A 273 -6.70 -9.80 -36.66
C PRO A 273 -5.21 -9.61 -36.97
N SER A 274 -4.93 -8.74 -37.93
CA SER A 274 -3.57 -8.24 -38.19
C SER A 274 -3.13 -7.20 -37.16
N VAL A 275 -1.88 -7.27 -36.72
CA VAL A 275 -1.32 -6.40 -35.67
C VAL A 275 0.02 -5.81 -36.12
N ASP A 276 0.15 -4.49 -36.00
CA ASP A 276 1.42 -3.78 -36.10
C ASP A 276 1.97 -3.51 -34.68
N ILE A 277 3.16 -4.03 -34.37
CA ILE A 277 3.88 -3.76 -33.13
C ILE A 277 4.86 -2.61 -33.36
N PHE A 278 4.75 -1.57 -32.57
CA PHE A 278 5.58 -0.38 -32.61
C PHE A 278 6.54 -0.34 -31.42
N VAL A 279 7.83 -0.19 -31.73
CA VAL A 279 8.89 -0.01 -30.74
C VAL A 279 9.61 1.31 -31.03
N PRO A 280 9.17 2.43 -30.42
CA PRO A 280 9.86 3.70 -30.56
C PRO A 280 11.17 3.74 -29.76
N THR A 281 12.16 4.40 -30.34
CA THR A 281 13.46 4.69 -29.74
C THR A 281 13.96 6.04 -30.24
N TYR A 282 14.77 6.72 -29.43
CA TYR A 282 15.37 8.01 -29.75
C TYR A 282 16.90 7.96 -29.59
N ASN A 283 17.39 7.67 -28.39
CA ASN A 283 18.82 7.66 -28.08
C ASN A 283 19.29 6.41 -27.33
N GLU A 284 18.41 5.43 -27.14
CA GLU A 284 18.71 4.22 -26.40
C GLU A 284 19.65 3.31 -27.21
N ASP A 285 20.59 2.67 -26.53
CA ASP A 285 21.56 1.78 -27.18
C ASP A 285 20.85 0.60 -27.87
N LEU A 286 21.33 0.23 -29.06
CA LEU A 286 20.78 -0.88 -29.85
C LEU A 286 20.70 -2.19 -29.04
N ASN A 287 21.61 -2.42 -28.09
CA ASN A 287 21.60 -3.61 -27.23
C ASN A 287 20.42 -3.66 -26.26
N VAL A 288 19.84 -2.52 -25.89
CA VAL A 288 18.60 -2.46 -25.12
C VAL A 288 17.43 -2.81 -26.02
N VAL A 289 17.33 -2.15 -27.18
CA VAL A 289 16.18 -2.29 -28.10
C VAL A 289 16.10 -3.68 -28.73
N LYS A 290 17.26 -4.32 -28.98
CA LYS A 290 17.36 -5.70 -29.50
C LYS A 290 16.50 -6.68 -28.72
N ASN A 291 16.49 -6.60 -27.40
CA ASN A 291 15.75 -7.53 -26.55
C ASN A 291 14.24 -7.44 -26.80
N THR A 292 13.72 -6.21 -26.89
CA THR A 292 12.30 -5.95 -27.16
C THR A 292 11.91 -6.40 -28.57
N ILE A 293 12.78 -6.20 -29.56
CA ILE A 293 12.54 -6.65 -30.94
C ILE A 293 12.56 -8.18 -31.06
N TYR A 294 13.55 -8.85 -30.46
CA TYR A 294 13.58 -10.31 -30.47
C TYR A 294 12.40 -10.93 -29.72
N ALA A 295 11.99 -10.33 -28.59
CA ALA A 295 10.80 -10.78 -27.89
C ALA A 295 9.52 -10.57 -28.72
N SER A 296 9.41 -9.43 -29.42
CA SER A 296 8.29 -9.16 -30.34
C SER A 296 8.24 -10.18 -31.49
N LEU A 297 9.39 -10.54 -32.06
CA LEU A 297 9.50 -11.61 -33.06
C LEU A 297 9.08 -12.98 -32.51
N GLY A 298 9.25 -13.20 -31.21
CA GLY A 298 8.88 -14.42 -30.48
C GLY A 298 7.43 -14.50 -30.02
N ILE A 299 6.59 -13.48 -30.28
CA ILE A 299 5.17 -13.52 -29.91
C ILE A 299 4.43 -14.63 -30.67
N ASP A 300 3.54 -15.32 -29.96
CA ASP A 300 2.76 -16.45 -30.45
C ASP A 300 1.55 -15.96 -31.28
N TRP A 301 1.84 -15.45 -32.48
CA TRP A 301 0.89 -14.92 -33.47
C TRP A 301 1.24 -15.40 -34.89
N PRO A 302 0.25 -15.55 -35.81
CA PRO A 302 0.52 -15.84 -37.21
C PRO A 302 1.45 -14.80 -37.85
N LYS A 303 2.52 -15.26 -38.48
CA LYS A 303 3.60 -14.38 -38.99
C LYS A 303 3.16 -13.49 -40.14
N ASP A 304 2.20 -13.95 -40.94
CA ASP A 304 1.56 -13.19 -42.01
C ASP A 304 0.66 -12.05 -41.50
N LYS A 305 0.26 -12.12 -40.22
CA LYS A 305 -0.60 -11.14 -39.55
C LYS A 305 0.14 -10.28 -38.54
N LEU A 306 1.45 -10.46 -38.40
CA LEU A 306 2.27 -9.74 -37.45
C LEU A 306 3.32 -8.92 -38.18
N ASN A 307 3.30 -7.62 -37.94
CA ASN A 307 4.29 -6.69 -38.46
C ASN A 307 4.98 -6.01 -37.28
N ILE A 308 6.30 -5.94 -37.29
CA ILE A 308 7.07 -5.30 -36.22
C ILE A 308 7.82 -4.11 -36.81
N TRP A 309 7.76 -2.97 -36.12
CA TRP A 309 8.34 -1.70 -36.55
C TRP A 309 9.27 -1.14 -35.48
N ILE A 310 10.49 -0.84 -35.90
CA ILE A 310 11.40 0.03 -35.16
C ILE A 310 11.12 1.46 -35.61
N LEU A 311 10.69 2.30 -34.66
CA LEU A 311 10.44 3.72 -34.90
C LEU A 311 11.65 4.51 -34.37
N ASP A 312 12.68 4.68 -35.19
CA ASP A 312 13.92 5.33 -34.77
C ASP A 312 13.88 6.83 -35.05
N ASP A 313 13.66 7.59 -33.99
CA ASP A 313 13.65 9.06 -34.02
C ASP A 313 15.07 9.65 -33.95
N GLY A 314 16.11 8.81 -33.81
CA GLY A 314 17.51 9.22 -33.91
C GLY A 314 18.09 9.10 -35.32
N GLY A 315 17.38 8.44 -36.25
CA GLY A 315 17.82 8.25 -37.64
C GLY A 315 19.15 7.48 -37.76
N ARG A 316 19.40 6.51 -36.88
CA ARG A 316 20.68 5.83 -36.71
C ARG A 316 20.81 4.66 -37.68
N GLU A 317 21.89 4.66 -38.46
CA GLU A 317 22.08 3.67 -39.52
C GLU A 317 22.25 2.23 -38.98
N GLU A 318 22.81 2.07 -37.78
CA GLU A 318 22.91 0.76 -37.12
C GLU A 318 21.54 0.11 -36.88
N PHE A 319 20.49 0.90 -36.60
CA PHE A 319 19.13 0.41 -36.40
C PHE A 319 18.49 0.01 -37.74
N ARG A 320 18.77 0.75 -38.81
CA ARG A 320 18.31 0.39 -40.16
C ARG A 320 18.90 -0.95 -40.60
N GLN A 321 20.21 -1.12 -40.44
CA GLN A 321 20.90 -2.37 -40.76
C GLN A 321 20.40 -3.53 -39.90
N PHE A 322 20.24 -3.30 -38.59
CA PHE A 322 19.69 -4.29 -37.68
C PHE A 322 18.28 -4.73 -38.10
N ALA A 323 17.39 -3.78 -38.41
CA ALA A 323 16.02 -4.06 -38.83
C ALA A 323 15.98 -4.94 -40.09
N GLN A 324 16.82 -4.63 -41.08
CA GLN A 324 16.95 -5.41 -42.31
C GLN A 324 17.46 -6.82 -42.02
N ASN A 325 18.45 -6.97 -41.14
CA ASN A 325 19.02 -8.27 -40.79
C ASN A 325 18.03 -9.20 -40.09
N VAL A 326 17.15 -8.66 -39.24
CA VAL A 326 16.16 -9.46 -38.48
C VAL A 326 14.78 -9.53 -39.17
N GLY A 327 14.62 -8.86 -40.31
CA GLY A 327 13.38 -8.89 -41.10
C GLY A 327 12.23 -8.10 -40.49
N VAL A 328 12.51 -7.00 -39.77
CA VAL A 328 11.48 -6.09 -39.24
C VAL A 328 11.49 -4.77 -40.00
N LYS A 329 10.40 -4.02 -39.90
CA LYS A 329 10.25 -2.74 -40.58
C LYS A 329 10.99 -1.66 -39.80
N TYR A 330 11.61 -0.74 -40.52
CA TYR A 330 12.30 0.42 -39.95
C TYR A 330 11.70 1.69 -40.51
N ILE A 331 11.44 2.65 -39.62
CA ILE A 331 11.06 3.99 -40.02
C ILE A 331 11.82 5.01 -39.18
N ALA A 332 12.31 6.03 -39.86
CA ALA A 332 12.86 7.24 -39.27
C ALA A 332 12.21 8.42 -39.99
N ARG A 333 12.21 9.59 -39.33
CA ARG A 333 11.64 10.82 -39.88
C ARG A 333 12.71 11.91 -39.92
N THR A 334 12.51 12.85 -40.83
CA THR A 334 13.45 13.96 -41.06
C THR A 334 13.23 15.12 -40.10
N THR A 335 12.01 15.28 -39.55
CA THR A 335 11.65 16.33 -38.60
C THR A 335 11.21 15.73 -37.26
N HIS A 336 11.71 16.31 -36.16
CA HIS A 336 11.53 15.79 -34.79
C HIS A 336 10.38 16.50 -34.04
N GLU A 337 9.28 16.80 -34.75
CA GLU A 337 8.13 17.48 -34.15
C GLU A 337 7.36 16.54 -33.22
N HIS A 338 6.84 17.05 -32.11
CA HIS A 338 5.98 16.29 -31.17
C HIS A 338 6.61 15.01 -30.56
N ALA A 339 7.94 14.88 -30.53
CA ALA A 339 8.68 13.79 -29.87
C ALA A 339 8.08 12.40 -30.15
N LYS A 340 7.94 11.53 -29.13
CA LYS A 340 7.40 10.17 -29.25
C LYS A 340 6.03 10.12 -29.95
N ALA A 341 5.12 11.05 -29.64
CA ALA A 341 3.79 11.09 -30.24
C ALA A 341 3.87 11.35 -31.76
N GLY A 342 4.73 12.28 -32.18
CA GLY A 342 4.97 12.53 -33.60
C GLY A 342 5.61 11.33 -34.31
N ASN A 343 6.50 10.60 -33.65
CA ASN A 343 7.14 9.42 -34.22
C ASN A 343 6.11 8.31 -34.48
N ILE A 344 5.26 8.03 -33.48
CA ILE A 344 4.13 7.09 -33.62
C ILE A 344 3.18 7.55 -34.74
N ASN A 345 2.78 8.82 -34.76
CA ASN A 345 1.89 9.36 -35.80
C ASN A 345 2.50 9.27 -37.21
N ASN A 346 3.82 9.40 -37.34
CA ASN A 346 4.49 9.16 -38.62
C ASN A 346 4.36 7.71 -39.05
N ALA A 347 4.59 6.76 -38.14
CA ALA A 347 4.49 5.32 -38.40
C ALA A 347 3.06 4.87 -38.75
N LEU A 348 2.05 5.44 -38.07
CA LEU A 348 0.63 5.15 -38.32
C LEU A 348 0.20 5.43 -39.77
N LYS A 349 0.90 6.31 -40.49
CA LYS A 349 0.62 6.56 -41.93
C LYS A 349 0.95 5.37 -42.82
N TYR A 350 1.88 4.50 -42.37
CA TYR A 350 2.41 3.37 -43.14
C TYR A 350 1.92 2.02 -42.62
N ALA A 351 1.56 1.93 -41.34
CA ALA A 351 0.91 0.76 -40.74
C ALA A 351 -0.39 0.39 -41.48
N LYS A 352 -0.65 -0.91 -41.55
CA LYS A 352 -1.80 -1.50 -42.29
C LYS A 352 -2.52 -2.58 -41.50
N GLY A 353 -2.03 -2.93 -40.33
CA GLY A 353 -2.69 -3.81 -39.38
C GLY A 353 -3.98 -3.19 -38.86
N GLU A 354 -4.92 -4.06 -38.51
CA GLU A 354 -6.19 -3.67 -37.89
C GLU A 354 -5.97 -3.07 -36.49
N PHE A 355 -4.95 -3.54 -35.78
CA PHE A 355 -4.58 -3.05 -34.45
C PHE A 355 -3.11 -2.67 -34.39
N VAL A 356 -2.81 -1.77 -33.47
CA VAL A 356 -1.45 -1.32 -33.17
C VAL A 356 -1.18 -1.61 -31.71
N SER A 357 -0.05 -2.25 -31.42
CA SER A 357 0.46 -2.37 -30.06
C SER A 357 1.74 -1.59 -29.90
N ILE A 358 1.91 -0.90 -28.78
CA ILE A 358 3.04 -0.01 -28.54
C ILE A 358 3.83 -0.50 -27.34
N PHE A 359 5.13 -0.74 -27.52
CA PHE A 359 6.07 -1.05 -26.45
C PHE A 359 7.22 -0.07 -26.46
N ASP A 360 7.54 0.55 -25.32
CA ASP A 360 8.81 1.24 -25.19
C ASP A 360 9.98 0.28 -25.43
N CYS A 361 11.12 0.85 -25.83
CA CYS A 361 12.28 0.06 -26.23
C CYS A 361 12.85 -0.84 -25.11
N ASP A 362 12.52 -0.58 -23.85
CA ASP A 362 12.87 -1.35 -22.66
C ASP A 362 11.71 -2.22 -22.11
N HIS A 363 10.51 -2.12 -22.69
CA HIS A 363 9.35 -2.95 -22.34
C HIS A 363 9.29 -4.22 -23.19
N VAL A 364 10.00 -5.25 -22.73
CA VAL A 364 10.08 -6.55 -23.40
C VAL A 364 8.75 -7.32 -23.28
N PRO A 365 8.00 -7.55 -24.38
CA PRO A 365 6.72 -8.24 -24.31
C PRO A 365 6.87 -9.74 -23.99
N THR A 366 5.83 -10.33 -23.40
CA THR A 366 5.73 -11.78 -23.23
C THR A 366 5.16 -12.44 -24.48
N ARG A 367 5.51 -13.71 -24.72
CA ARG A 367 5.05 -14.46 -25.91
C ARG A 367 3.53 -14.50 -26.06
N SER A 368 2.83 -14.55 -24.92
CA SER A 368 1.36 -14.64 -24.86
C SER A 368 0.66 -13.29 -24.93
N PHE A 369 1.37 -12.15 -25.04
CA PHE A 369 0.78 -10.82 -24.92
C PHE A 369 -0.48 -10.64 -25.79
N LEU A 370 -0.37 -10.85 -27.11
CA LEU A 370 -1.50 -10.70 -28.03
C LEU A 370 -2.63 -11.71 -27.78
N GLN A 371 -2.30 -12.93 -27.33
CA GLN A 371 -3.31 -13.94 -27.01
C GLN A 371 -4.16 -13.55 -25.80
N MET A 372 -3.56 -12.82 -24.84
CA MET A 372 -4.22 -12.38 -23.62
C MET A 372 -5.02 -11.09 -23.81
N THR A 373 -4.72 -10.29 -24.85
CA THR A 373 -5.33 -8.98 -25.08
C THR A 373 -6.38 -9.00 -26.21
N MET A 374 -6.06 -9.61 -27.35
CA MET A 374 -6.87 -9.48 -28.58
C MET A 374 -8.26 -10.08 -28.49
N GLY A 375 -8.49 -11.04 -27.59
CA GLY A 375 -9.83 -11.64 -27.41
C GLY A 375 -10.90 -10.63 -27.03
N TRP A 376 -10.54 -9.57 -26.30
CA TRP A 376 -11.49 -8.54 -25.90
C TRP A 376 -11.95 -7.66 -27.08
N PHE A 377 -11.05 -7.30 -28.00
CA PHE A 377 -11.41 -6.56 -29.22
C PHE A 377 -12.32 -7.36 -30.15
N LEU A 378 -12.20 -8.70 -30.16
CA LEU A 378 -13.11 -9.55 -30.93
C LEU A 378 -14.52 -9.59 -30.31
N LYS A 379 -14.59 -9.63 -28.98
CA LYS A 379 -15.83 -9.68 -28.20
C LYS A 379 -16.57 -8.33 -28.21
N GLU A 380 -15.86 -7.23 -27.94
CA GLU A 380 -16.43 -5.90 -27.75
C GLU A 380 -16.03 -4.99 -28.92
N LYS A 381 -16.91 -4.85 -29.91
CA LYS A 381 -16.63 -4.09 -31.16
C LYS A 381 -16.43 -2.58 -30.95
N GLN A 382 -16.84 -2.05 -29.80
CA GLN A 382 -16.65 -0.65 -29.44
C GLN A 382 -15.37 -0.41 -28.63
N LEU A 383 -14.62 -1.47 -28.29
CA LEU A 383 -13.38 -1.34 -27.55
C LEU A 383 -12.32 -0.69 -28.43
N ALA A 384 -11.87 0.51 -28.04
CA ALA A 384 -10.86 1.25 -28.78
C ALA A 384 -9.43 1.05 -28.25
N MET A 385 -9.28 0.68 -26.97
CA MET A 385 -7.97 0.59 -26.31
C MET A 385 -8.00 -0.45 -25.19
N MET A 386 -6.88 -1.13 -25.02
CA MET A 386 -6.63 -2.02 -23.89
C MET A 386 -5.27 -1.70 -23.28
N GLN A 387 -5.23 -1.31 -22.01
CA GLN A 387 -3.98 -1.06 -21.30
C GLN A 387 -3.62 -2.27 -20.44
N THR A 388 -2.38 -2.74 -20.52
CA THR A 388 -1.85 -3.75 -19.59
C THR A 388 -0.93 -3.10 -18.54
N PRO A 389 -0.78 -3.71 -17.34
CA PRO A 389 0.10 -3.20 -16.29
C PRO A 389 1.56 -3.04 -16.74
N HIS A 390 2.25 -1.99 -16.28
CA HIS A 390 3.71 -1.90 -16.41
C HIS A 390 4.38 -2.64 -15.26
N HIS A 391 5.26 -3.58 -15.60
CA HIS A 391 6.02 -4.36 -14.63
C HIS A 391 7.52 -4.21 -14.89
N PHE A 392 8.25 -3.71 -13.89
CA PHE A 392 9.67 -3.40 -14.00
C PHE A 392 10.54 -4.48 -13.35
N PHE A 393 11.67 -4.83 -14.00
CA PHE A 393 12.62 -5.80 -13.46
C PHE A 393 13.54 -5.21 -12.40
N SER A 394 13.86 -3.92 -12.50
CA SER A 394 14.75 -3.19 -11.60
C SER A 394 13.96 -2.43 -10.53
N PRO A 395 14.51 -2.30 -9.30
CA PRO A 395 13.94 -1.42 -8.29
C PRO A 395 13.97 0.03 -8.74
N ASP A 396 12.97 0.79 -8.32
CA ASP A 396 13.08 2.25 -8.36
C ASP A 396 14.15 2.76 -7.37
N PRO A 397 14.64 4.00 -7.50
CA PRO A 397 15.66 4.54 -6.63
C PRO A 397 15.30 4.49 -5.13
N PHE A 398 14.03 4.64 -4.76
CA PHE A 398 13.61 4.58 -3.35
C PHE A 398 13.65 3.15 -2.83
N GLU A 399 13.13 2.19 -3.59
CA GLU A 399 13.21 0.76 -3.24
C GLU A 399 14.64 0.28 -3.07
N ARG A 400 15.53 0.70 -3.97
CA ARG A 400 16.95 0.36 -3.93
C ARG A 400 17.63 1.00 -2.72
N ASN A 401 17.48 2.30 -2.52
CA ASN A 401 18.17 3.05 -1.48
C ASN A 401 17.67 2.69 -0.06
N LEU A 402 16.40 2.28 0.06
CA LEU A 402 15.79 1.85 1.33
C LEU A 402 15.86 0.32 1.56
N GLY A 403 16.42 -0.45 0.62
CA GLY A 403 16.56 -1.90 0.73
C GLY A 403 15.22 -2.66 0.82
N ARG A 404 14.18 -2.14 0.15
CA ARG A 404 12.79 -2.66 0.19
C ARG A 404 12.34 -3.38 -1.09
N PHE A 405 13.21 -3.47 -2.10
CA PHE A 405 12.89 -4.12 -3.36
C PHE A 405 12.28 -5.53 -3.16
N ARG A 406 11.13 -5.78 -3.79
CA ARG A 406 10.33 -7.04 -3.70
C ARG A 406 9.82 -7.42 -2.31
N LYS A 407 10.00 -6.59 -1.29
CA LYS A 407 9.42 -6.80 0.06
C LYS A 407 8.18 -5.96 0.27
N THR A 408 8.14 -4.78 -0.35
CA THR A 408 6.99 -3.89 -0.36
C THR A 408 6.57 -3.71 -1.82
N PRO A 409 5.27 -3.71 -2.15
CA PRO A 409 4.82 -3.36 -3.50
C PRO A 409 5.34 -1.97 -3.88
N ASN A 410 5.79 -1.82 -5.12
CA ASN A 410 6.20 -0.52 -5.65
C ASN A 410 4.97 0.38 -5.87
N GLU A 411 5.22 1.67 -6.06
CA GLU A 411 4.16 2.66 -6.32
C GLU A 411 3.32 2.29 -7.56
N GLY A 412 3.97 1.78 -8.61
CA GLY A 412 3.30 1.34 -9.85
C GLY A 412 2.24 0.26 -9.62
N THR A 413 2.39 -0.59 -8.59
CA THR A 413 1.42 -1.64 -8.26
C THR A 413 0.10 -1.05 -7.77
N LEU A 414 0.12 0.09 -7.07
CA LEU A 414 -1.13 0.76 -6.66
C LEU A 414 -1.90 1.26 -7.88
N PHE A 415 -1.19 1.92 -8.81
CA PHE A 415 -1.78 2.49 -10.01
C PHE A 415 -2.29 1.42 -10.98
N TYR A 416 -1.42 0.50 -11.41
CA TYR A 416 -1.78 -0.53 -12.39
C TYR A 416 -2.60 -1.68 -11.80
N GLY A 417 -2.62 -1.84 -10.48
CA GLY A 417 -3.39 -2.87 -9.81
C GLY A 417 -4.79 -2.41 -9.41
N LEU A 418 -4.89 -1.48 -8.47
CA LEU A 418 -6.18 -1.10 -7.89
C LEU A 418 -6.84 0.06 -8.64
N VAL A 419 -6.07 1.09 -9.00
CA VAL A 419 -6.61 2.33 -9.56
C VAL A 419 -7.08 2.16 -11.00
N GLN A 420 -6.28 1.51 -11.85
CA GLN A 420 -6.67 1.24 -13.25
C GLN A 420 -7.87 0.30 -13.36
N ASP A 421 -7.94 -0.74 -12.53
CA ASP A 421 -9.12 -1.61 -12.45
C ASP A 421 -10.37 -0.86 -11.98
N GLY A 422 -10.20 0.16 -11.13
CA GLY A 422 -11.26 1.07 -10.73
C GLY A 422 -11.69 2.00 -11.88
N ASN A 423 -10.74 2.56 -12.62
CA ASN A 423 -11.01 3.39 -13.80
C ASN A 423 -11.76 2.63 -14.89
N ASP A 424 -11.46 1.34 -15.09
CA ASP A 424 -12.14 0.46 -16.04
C ASP A 424 -13.64 0.30 -15.74
N MET A 425 -14.07 0.47 -14.48
CA MET A 425 -15.49 0.54 -14.13
C MET A 425 -16.21 1.72 -14.80
N TRP A 426 -15.49 2.82 -15.01
CA TRP A 426 -16.02 4.10 -15.48
C TRP A 426 -15.68 4.39 -16.94
N ASP A 427 -15.21 3.39 -17.69
CA ASP A 427 -14.66 3.54 -19.05
C ASP A 427 -13.56 4.63 -19.11
N ALA A 428 -12.81 4.79 -18.02
CA ALA A 428 -11.83 5.86 -17.81
C ALA A 428 -10.38 5.35 -17.83
N THR A 429 -10.15 4.08 -18.17
CA THR A 429 -8.80 3.56 -18.41
C THR A 429 -8.20 4.29 -19.60
N PHE A 430 -6.96 4.76 -19.43
CA PHE A 430 -6.28 5.59 -20.41
C PHE A 430 -4.93 4.99 -20.80
N PHE A 431 -4.45 5.38 -21.98
CA PHE A 431 -3.18 4.92 -22.54
C PHE A 431 -2.00 5.46 -21.72
N CYS A 432 -1.16 4.55 -21.21
CA CYS A 432 0.01 4.87 -20.39
C CYS A 432 1.32 4.94 -21.19
N GLY A 433 1.25 5.02 -22.52
CA GLY A 433 2.42 5.21 -23.38
C GLY A 433 3.09 3.92 -23.87
N SER A 434 2.83 2.78 -23.23
CA SER A 434 3.42 1.47 -23.56
C SER A 434 2.53 0.35 -23.03
N CYS A 435 2.76 -0.87 -23.50
CA CYS A 435 2.06 -2.10 -23.08
C CYS A 435 0.54 -1.99 -23.31
N ALA A 436 0.15 -1.46 -24.47
CA ALA A 436 -1.24 -1.30 -24.89
C ALA A 436 -1.45 -1.79 -26.32
#